data_AF-A0A812Q6N3-F1
#
_entry.id   AF-A0A812Q6N3-F1
#
_cell.length_a   1.000
_cell.length_b   1.000
_cell.length_c   1.000
_cell.angle_alpha   90.00
_cell.angle_beta   90.00
_cell.angle_gamma   90.00
#
_symmetry.space_group_name_H-M   'P 1'
#
loop_
_entity.id
_entity.type
_entity.pdbx_description
1 polymer ?
#
loop_
_entity_poly.entity_id
_entity_poly.type
_entity_poly.pdbx_seq_one_letter_code
_entity_poly.pdbx_strand_id
1 'polypeptide(L)'
;MPLKDTWVLWEQAVPPNDGKGTAFADSVKEVVPFKTAQEFWSIWNGVPQPSELLENKRITRETGGTVAAIDAIMIFKKGVRPEWEDPLNATGGHFQVQLKANIGGLQIDEYWNNIVLGMAAS
;
A
#
# COMPACT_ATOMS: atom_id res chain seq x y z
N MET A 1 -17.04 14.63 2.56
CA MET A 1 -16.14 15.24 3.56
C MET A 1 -14.75 15.28 2.94
N PRO A 2 -14.21 16.48 2.67
CA PRO A 2 -12.87 16.62 2.11
C PRO A 2 -11.81 16.26 3.15
N LEU A 3 -10.73 15.63 2.71
CA LEU A 3 -9.50 15.45 3.46
C LEU A 3 -8.60 16.68 3.25
N LYS A 4 -7.66 16.89 4.18
CA LYS A 4 -6.70 17.99 4.12
C LYS A 4 -5.76 17.86 2.92
N ASP A 5 -5.24 16.65 2.71
CA ASP A 5 -4.34 16.30 1.63
C ASP A 5 -5.01 15.37 0.60
N THR A 6 -4.46 15.34 -0.61
CA THR A 6 -4.76 14.27 -1.57
C THR A 6 -3.81 13.12 -1.29
N TRP A 7 -4.38 11.94 -1.10
CA TRP A 7 -3.66 10.70 -0.83
C TRP A 7 -3.76 9.78 -2.04
N VAL A 8 -2.85 8.82 -2.11
CA VAL A 8 -2.70 7.89 -3.22
C VAL A 8 -2.50 6.49 -2.66
N LEU A 9 -3.29 5.54 -3.14
CA LEU A 9 -3.04 4.12 -2.97
C LEU A 9 -1.99 3.66 -3.96
N TRP A 10 -0.95 3.00 -3.45
CA TRP A 10 0.11 2.37 -4.21
C TRP A 10 0.13 0.87 -3.92
N GLU A 11 0.44 0.09 -4.94
CA GLU A 11 0.65 -1.35 -4.83
C GLU A 11 2.05 -1.70 -5.31
N GLN A 12 2.72 -2.62 -4.60
CA GLN A 12 3.96 -3.24 -5.03
C GLN A 12 3.66 -4.64 -5.58
N ALA A 13 4.02 -4.87 -6.83
CA ALA A 13 3.94 -6.20 -7.43
C ALA A 13 5.15 -7.05 -7.03
N VAL A 14 4.93 -8.35 -6.83
CA VAL A 14 6.00 -9.34 -6.70
C VAL A 14 6.76 -9.37 -8.03
N PRO A 15 8.08 -9.13 -8.02
CA PRO A 15 8.93 -9.23 -9.21
C PRO A 15 8.78 -10.59 -9.91
N PRO A 16 8.78 -10.65 -11.25
CA PRO A 16 8.88 -11.91 -11.97
C PRO A 16 10.13 -12.68 -11.54
N ASN A 17 10.01 -13.99 -11.32
CA ASN A 17 11.16 -14.84 -11.02
C ASN A 17 11.87 -15.28 -12.32
N ASP A 18 12.26 -14.33 -13.16
CA ASP A 18 12.88 -14.56 -14.47
C ASP A 18 14.42 -14.40 -14.44
N GLY A 19 15.00 -14.22 -13.24
CA GLY A 19 16.42 -14.01 -13.03
C GLY A 19 16.92 -12.61 -13.44
N LYS A 20 16.05 -11.76 -13.98
CA LYS A 20 16.33 -10.37 -14.33
C LYS A 20 15.72 -9.51 -13.23
N GLY A 21 16.44 -9.39 -12.11
CA GLY A 21 15.97 -8.63 -10.95
C GLY A 21 15.31 -7.31 -11.36
N THR A 22 14.05 -7.12 -11.01
CA THR A 22 13.29 -5.91 -11.33
C THR A 22 13.62 -4.86 -10.28
N ALA A 23 13.88 -3.62 -10.69
CA ALA A 23 14.13 -2.55 -9.73
C ALA A 23 12.88 -2.32 -8.88
N PHE A 24 13.04 -2.03 -7.59
CA PHE A 24 11.92 -1.75 -6.68
C PHE A 24 10.99 -0.68 -7.24
N ALA A 25 11.55 0.41 -7.77
CA ALA A 25 10.81 1.50 -8.40
C ALA A 25 9.92 1.06 -9.58
N ASP A 26 10.30 0.00 -10.32
CA ASP A 26 9.51 -0.54 -11.42
C ASP A 26 8.38 -1.48 -10.95
N SER A 27 8.53 -2.00 -9.73
CA SER A 27 7.54 -2.90 -9.09
C SER A 27 6.43 -2.13 -8.37
N VAL A 28 6.62 -0.84 -8.09
CA VAL A 28 5.66 -0.01 -7.36
C VAL A 28 4.86 0.87 -8.31
N LYS A 29 3.52 0.83 -8.18
CA LYS A 29 2.62 1.57 -9.07
C LYS A 29 1.60 2.38 -8.29
N GLU A 30 1.38 3.60 -8.75
CA GLU A 30 0.24 4.42 -8.33
C GLU A 30 -1.04 3.78 -8.87
N VAL A 31 -2.00 3.51 -7.99
CA VAL A 31 -3.25 2.83 -8.35
C VAL A 31 -4.38 3.84 -8.46
N VAL A 32 -4.64 4.58 -7.39
CA VAL A 32 -5.78 5.52 -7.35
C VAL A 32 -5.58 6.64 -6.33
N PRO A 33 -5.77 7.92 -6.72
CA PRO A 33 -5.80 9.04 -5.79
C PRO A 33 -7.19 9.23 -5.16
N PHE A 34 -7.23 9.77 -3.95
CA PHE A 34 -8.46 10.20 -3.27
C PHE A 34 -8.25 11.48 -2.45
N LYS A 35 -9.29 12.32 -2.36
CA LYS A 35 -9.28 13.57 -1.60
C LYS A 35 -10.48 13.69 -0.66
N THR A 36 -11.39 12.72 -0.67
CA THR A 36 -12.56 12.72 0.20
C THR A 36 -12.70 11.40 0.95
N ALA A 37 -13.38 11.45 2.11
CA ALA A 37 -13.71 10.25 2.86
C ALA A 37 -14.58 9.28 2.04
N GLN A 38 -15.47 9.81 1.19
CA GLN A 38 -16.31 9.02 0.30
C GLN A 38 -15.46 8.23 -0.71
N GLU A 39 -14.56 8.90 -1.42
CA GLU A 39 -13.64 8.24 -2.36
C GLU A 39 -12.77 7.20 -1.65
N PHE A 40 -12.25 7.54 -0.47
CA PHE A 40 -11.51 6.59 0.35
C PHE A 40 -12.31 5.31 0.60
N TRP A 41 -13.52 5.40 1.14
CA TRP A 41 -14.33 4.21 1.44
C TRP A 41 -14.76 3.44 0.18
N SER A 42 -15.01 4.13 -0.93
CA SER A 42 -15.30 3.47 -2.21
C SER A 42 -14.12 2.64 -2.72
N ILE A 43 -12.89 3.07 -2.46
CA ILE A 43 -11.67 2.34 -2.84
C ILE A 43 -11.36 1.25 -1.81
N TRP A 44 -11.30 1.64 -0.53
CA TRP A 44 -10.76 0.84 0.57
C TRP A 44 -11.52 -0.47 0.79
N ASN A 45 -12.83 -0.49 0.53
CA ASN A 45 -13.64 -1.71 0.62
C ASN A 45 -13.26 -2.78 -0.43
N GLY A 46 -12.61 -2.39 -1.52
CA GLY A 46 -12.08 -3.29 -2.55
C GLY A 46 -10.58 -3.55 -2.44
N VAL A 47 -9.92 -2.95 -1.43
CA VAL A 47 -8.50 -3.17 -1.14
C VAL A 47 -8.40 -4.33 -0.15
N PRO A 48 -7.55 -5.33 -0.43
CA PRO A 48 -7.41 -6.44 0.47
C PRO A 48 -6.72 -6.05 1.76
N GLN A 49 -7.14 -6.72 2.82
CA GLN A 49 -6.57 -6.49 4.14
C GLN A 49 -5.21 -7.21 4.28
N PRO A 50 -4.30 -6.71 5.13
CA PRO A 50 -2.99 -7.32 5.31
C PRO A 50 -3.02 -8.80 5.67
N SER A 51 -4.02 -9.26 6.44
CA SER A 51 -4.19 -10.69 6.76
C SER A 51 -4.35 -11.55 5.50
N GLU A 52 -5.04 -11.05 4.47
CA GLU A 52 -5.24 -11.75 3.20
C GLU A 52 -3.93 -11.87 2.41
N LEU A 53 -3.05 -10.86 2.52
CA LEU A 53 -1.71 -10.89 1.91
C LEU A 53 -0.79 -11.91 2.61
N LEU A 54 -0.92 -12.05 3.94
CA LEU A 54 -0.08 -12.94 4.77
C LEU A 54 -0.46 -14.42 4.65
N GLU A 55 -1.74 -14.76 4.46
CA GLU A 55 -2.23 -16.14 4.43
C GLU A 55 -1.92 -16.92 3.12
N ASN A 56 -0.88 -16.53 2.37
CA ASN A 56 -0.56 -17.07 1.03
C ASN A 56 -1.70 -16.92 0.00
N LYS A 57 -2.77 -16.18 0.32
CA LYS A 57 -3.85 -15.83 -0.63
C LYS A 57 -3.42 -14.65 -1.51
N ARG A 58 -2.16 -14.69 -1.98
CA ARG A 58 -1.54 -13.64 -2.78
C ARG A 58 -2.50 -13.16 -3.86
N ILE A 59 -2.87 -11.90 -3.77
CA ILE A 59 -3.83 -11.30 -4.67
C ILE A 59 -3.10 -10.94 -5.94
N THR A 60 -3.71 -11.23 -7.08
CA THR A 60 -3.14 -10.96 -8.37
C THR A 60 -3.85 -9.78 -9.04
N ARG A 61 -3.06 -8.91 -9.66
CA ARG A 61 -3.55 -7.83 -10.51
C ARG A 61 -3.03 -8.05 -11.91
N GLU A 62 -3.90 -7.91 -12.90
CA GLU A 62 -3.49 -7.80 -14.29
C GLU A 62 -3.10 -6.35 -14.57
N THR A 63 -1.87 -6.13 -15.01
CA THR A 63 -1.40 -4.83 -15.49
C THR A 63 -0.70 -5.02 -16.82
N GLY A 64 -1.24 -4.42 -17.89
CA GLY A 64 -0.65 -4.50 -19.23
C GLY A 64 -0.52 -5.92 -19.77
N GLY A 65 -1.50 -6.79 -19.50
CA GLY A 65 -1.52 -8.19 -19.94
C GLY A 65 -0.64 -9.14 -19.10
N THR A 66 0.01 -8.65 -18.04
CA THR A 66 0.77 -9.48 -17.10
C THR A 66 0.03 -9.56 -15.77
N VAL A 67 -0.19 -10.78 -15.29
CA VAL A 67 -0.78 -11.03 -13.97
C VAL A 67 0.35 -11.12 -12.95
N ALA A 68 0.39 -10.20 -11.98
CA ALA A 68 1.39 -10.19 -10.91
C ALA A 68 0.72 -10.26 -9.54
N ALA A 69 1.33 -11.01 -8.62
CA ALA A 69 0.91 -11.00 -7.22
C ALA A 69 1.26 -9.66 -6.57
N ILE A 70 0.46 -9.20 -5.61
CA ILE A 70 0.72 -8.00 -4.82
C ILE A 70 1.44 -8.40 -3.53
N ASP A 71 2.54 -7.71 -3.25
CA ASP A 71 3.40 -7.94 -2.08
C ASP A 71 3.15 -6.90 -0.96
N ALA A 72 2.87 -5.66 -1.35
CA ALA A 72 2.63 -4.57 -0.40
C ALA A 72 1.57 -3.57 -0.89
N ILE A 73 0.85 -3.00 0.06
CA ILE A 73 -0.05 -1.87 -0.10
C ILE A 73 0.51 -0.68 0.67
N MET A 74 0.51 0.49 0.06
CA MET A 74 1.07 1.71 0.63
C MET A 74 0.12 2.90 0.40
N ILE A 75 0.06 3.81 1.37
CA ILE A 75 -0.72 5.06 1.27
C ILE A 75 0.24 6.24 1.43
N PHE A 76 0.36 7.06 0.39
CA PHE A 76 1.25 8.23 0.38
C PHE A 76 0.51 9.48 -0.09
N LYS A 77 1.01 10.67 0.29
CA LYS A 77 0.47 11.92 -0.24
C LYS A 77 0.76 12.01 -1.74
N LYS A 78 -0.13 12.65 -2.48
CA LYS A 78 0.04 12.87 -3.91
C LYS A 78 1.34 13.64 -4.18
N GLY A 79 2.15 13.11 -5.09
CA GLY A 79 3.47 13.68 -5.43
C GLY A 79 4.62 13.18 -4.54
N VAL A 80 4.35 12.29 -3.58
CA VAL A 80 5.38 11.59 -2.80
C VAL A 80 5.40 10.13 -3.25
N ARG A 81 6.51 9.69 -3.83
CA ARG A 81 6.69 8.30 -4.22
C ARG A 81 7.07 7.47 -2.98
N PRO A 82 6.61 6.23 -2.85
CA PRO A 82 6.93 5.35 -1.72
C PRO A 82 8.32 4.72 -1.86
N GLU A 83 9.34 5.53 -2.14
CA GLU A 83 10.73 5.11 -2.35
C GLU A 83 11.68 6.03 -1.57
N TRP A 84 12.84 5.51 -1.15
CA TRP A 84 13.76 6.26 -0.30
C TRP A 84 14.49 7.36 -1.07
N GLU A 85 14.53 7.26 -2.40
CA GLU A 85 15.10 8.23 -3.33
C GLU A 85 14.21 9.47 -3.53
N ASP A 86 12.92 9.41 -3.16
CA ASP A 86 12.04 10.57 -3.24
C ASP A 86 12.61 11.69 -2.35
N PRO A 87 12.78 12.94 -2.86
CA PRO A 87 13.37 14.02 -2.09
C PRO A 87 12.69 14.29 -0.74
N LEU A 88 11.39 14.01 -0.62
CA LEU A 88 10.62 14.19 0.60
C LEU A 88 10.80 13.04 1.60
N ASN A 89 11.28 11.88 1.15
CA ASN A 89 11.60 10.73 2.01
C ASN A 89 13.10 10.66 2.35
N ALA A 90 13.98 11.09 1.43
CA ALA A 90 15.43 10.90 1.50
C ALA A 90 16.11 11.52 2.74
N THR A 91 15.51 12.57 3.30
CA THR A 91 16.00 13.26 4.51
C THR A 91 15.11 13.02 5.73
N GLY A 92 14.10 12.16 5.60
CA GLY A 92 13.16 11.83 6.66
C GLY A 92 13.61 10.67 7.54
N GLY A 93 12.63 10.01 8.13
CA GLY A 93 12.81 8.78 8.89
C GLY A 93 11.51 8.00 8.90
N HIS A 94 11.55 6.77 9.38
CA HIS A 94 10.36 5.93 9.48
C HIS A 94 10.18 5.41 10.90
N PHE A 95 8.91 5.29 11.31
CA PHE A 95 8.54 4.54 12.50
C PHE A 95 8.05 3.17 12.05
N GLN A 96 8.66 2.10 12.59
CA GLN A 96 8.36 0.73 12.18
C GLN A 96 7.75 -0.05 13.34
N VAL A 97 6.63 -0.72 13.06
CA VAL A 97 6.02 -1.72 13.94
C VAL A 97 6.15 -3.09 13.27
N GLN A 98 6.80 -4.03 13.95
CA GLN A 98 6.89 -5.42 13.49
C GLN A 98 5.90 -6.27 14.29
N LEU A 99 4.91 -6.83 13.58
CA LEU A 99 3.91 -7.70 14.16
C LEU A 99 4.42 -9.14 14.16
N LYS A 100 4.25 -9.85 15.28
CA LYS A 100 4.63 -11.26 15.40
C LYS A 100 3.58 -12.14 14.72
N ALA A 101 4.01 -13.28 14.17
CA ALA A 101 3.13 -14.22 13.46
C ALA A 101 1.99 -14.81 14.32
N ASN A 102 2.04 -14.68 15.64
CA ASN A 102 0.99 -15.12 16.55
C ASN A 102 -0.11 -14.07 16.76
N ILE A 103 0.05 -12.85 16.23
CA ILE A 103 -1.02 -11.85 16.18
C ILE A 103 -1.99 -12.32 15.09
N GLY A 104 -3.23 -12.63 15.48
CA GLY A 104 -4.24 -13.11 14.54
C GLY A 104 -4.56 -12.09 13.44
N GLY A 105 -4.91 -12.55 12.24
CA GLY A 105 -5.13 -11.70 11.06
C GLY A 105 -6.08 -10.52 11.30
N LEU A 106 -7.21 -10.74 11.97
CA LEU A 106 -8.17 -9.68 12.30
C LEU A 106 -7.55 -8.52 13.10
N GLN A 107 -6.62 -8.83 14.01
CA GLN A 107 -5.95 -7.81 14.82
C GLN A 107 -4.96 -6.99 13.98
N ILE A 108 -4.29 -7.64 13.01
CA ILE A 108 -3.41 -6.97 12.05
C ILE A 108 -4.22 -6.00 11.20
N ASP A 109 -5.37 -6.45 10.70
CA ASP A 109 -6.27 -5.64 9.87
C ASP A 109 -6.81 -4.45 10.65
N GLU A 110 -7.19 -4.63 11.92
CA GLU A 110 -7.63 -3.53 12.79
C GLU A 110 -6.53 -2.47 12.97
N TYR A 111 -5.30 -2.88 13.29
CA TYR A 111 -4.18 -1.95 13.43
C TYR A 111 -3.91 -1.18 12.14
N TRP A 112 -3.92 -1.88 11.01
CA TRP A 112 -3.74 -1.28 9.70
C TRP A 112 -4.82 -0.24 9.38
N ASN A 113 -6.09 -0.60 9.55
CA ASN A 113 -7.22 0.30 9.32
C ASN A 113 -7.13 1.54 10.22
N ASN A 114 -6.81 1.37 11.50
CA ASN A 114 -6.68 2.48 12.44
C ASN A 114 -5.54 3.44 12.07
N ILE A 115 -4.40 2.92 11.62
CA ILE A 115 -3.26 3.73 11.15
C ILE A 115 -3.67 4.54 9.92
N VAL A 116 -4.24 3.90 8.91
CA VAL A 116 -4.63 4.55 7.64
C VAL A 116 -5.70 5.62 7.88
N LEU A 117 -6.72 5.32 8.70
CA LEU A 117 -7.75 6.28 9.07
C LEU A 117 -7.18 7.46 9.87
N GLY A 118 -6.29 7.19 10.82
CA GLY A 118 -5.61 8.23 11.60
C GLY A 118 -4.78 9.17 10.73
N MET A 119 -4.10 8.64 9.72
CA MET A 119 -3.34 9.44 8.75
C MET A 119 -4.25 10.28 7.85
N ALA A 120 -5.25 9.65 7.24
CA ALA A 120 -6.14 10.31 6.27
C ALA A 120 -7.01 11.40 6.91
N ALA A 121 -7.35 11.27 8.19
CA ALA A 121 -8.18 12.23 8.93
C ALA A 121 -7.42 13.42 9.54
N SER A 122 -6.09 13.49 9.39
CA SER A 122 -5.21 14.51 10.00
C SER A 122 -4.94 15.76 9.14
#